data_AF-A0A4V0X6G2-F1
#
_entry.id   AF-A0A4V0X6G2-F1
#
_cell.length_a   1.000
_cell.length_b   1.000
_cell.length_c   1.000
_cell.angle_alpha   90.00
_cell.angle_beta   90.00
_cell.angle_gamma   90.00
#
_symmetry.space_group_name_H-M   'P 1'
#
loop_
_entity.id
_entity.type
_entity.pdbx_description
1 polymer ?
#
loop_
_entity_poly.entity_id
_entity_poly.type
_entity_poly.pdbx_seq_one_letter_code
_entity_poly.pdbx_strand_id
1 'polypeptide(L)'
;MGKLCENGILKTYLDDECATHPNPFCAYKDNLPEHTWDFVWNSHGILEKTGGWHHSKELYNQIIWGTLSQPKYIAQHIQAAISATAQQVILTHGGDGLTPLDTSATLAQELKLHYPDEYKGFINESKQQKSQIDFTFYNRIYDWSAIVLILGAVICLYRRPNPLFATFFGITALFILCNAFSTACFANVLARLNARDFWILPMLSMGIIVQYFYPNTSKQESESQ
;
A
#
# COMPACT_ATOMS: atom_id res chain seq x y z
N MET A 1 -12.86 -5.04 8.92
CA MET A 1 -12.87 -6.42 9.48
C MET A 1 -11.64 -7.22 9.07
N GLY A 2 -11.39 -7.46 7.78
CA GLY A 2 -10.19 -8.20 7.35
C GLY A 2 -8.87 -7.65 7.93
N LYS A 3 -8.72 -6.32 7.99
CA LYS A 3 -7.56 -5.71 8.65
C LYS A 3 -7.47 -5.98 10.16
N LEU A 4 -8.60 -6.04 10.87
CA LEU A 4 -8.59 -6.45 12.30
C LEU A 4 -8.10 -7.88 12.47
N CYS A 5 -8.41 -8.74 11.48
CA CYS A 5 -7.97 -10.13 11.42
C CYS A 5 -6.44 -10.21 11.23
N GLU A 6 -5.93 -9.60 10.15
CA GLU A 6 -4.50 -9.57 9.81
C GLU A 6 -3.64 -9.00 10.94
N ASN A 7 -4.13 -7.98 11.66
CA ASN A 7 -3.37 -7.32 12.72
C ASN A 7 -3.44 -8.07 14.07
N GLY A 8 -4.17 -9.19 14.17
CA GLY A 8 -4.37 -9.96 15.41
C GLY A 8 -5.29 -9.32 16.45
N ILE A 9 -5.82 -8.11 16.19
CA ILE A 9 -6.74 -7.40 17.08
C ILE A 9 -8.06 -8.18 17.20
N LEU A 10 -8.56 -8.71 16.08
CA LEU A 10 -9.77 -9.54 16.07
C LEU A 10 -9.58 -10.79 16.94
N LYS A 11 -8.43 -11.46 16.84
CA LYS A 11 -8.15 -12.64 17.68
C LYS A 11 -8.20 -12.27 19.16
N THR A 12 -7.50 -11.21 19.53
CA THR A 12 -7.47 -10.73 20.92
C THR A 12 -8.88 -10.42 21.43
N TYR A 13 -9.68 -9.72 20.63
CA TYR A 13 -11.06 -9.38 20.99
C TYR A 13 -11.94 -10.62 21.18
N LEU A 14 -11.83 -11.61 20.28
CA LEU A 14 -12.61 -12.85 20.37
C LEU A 14 -12.16 -13.70 21.57
N ASP A 15 -10.87 -13.72 21.89
CA ASP A 15 -10.38 -14.46 23.05
C ASP A 15 -10.91 -13.89 24.38
N ASP A 16 -11.13 -12.57 24.45
CA ASP A 16 -11.67 -11.90 25.64
C ASP A 16 -13.21 -11.99 25.73
N GLU A 17 -13.93 -11.82 24.61
CA GLU A 17 -15.40 -11.64 24.61
C GLU A 17 -16.19 -12.93 24.33
N CYS A 18 -15.61 -13.96 23.69
CA CYS A 18 -16.40 -15.13 23.28
C CYS A 18 -16.96 -15.96 24.44
N ALA A 19 -16.37 -15.87 25.64
CA ALA A 19 -16.88 -16.57 26.82
C ALA A 19 -18.17 -15.93 27.38
N THR A 20 -18.32 -14.61 27.23
CA THR A 20 -19.42 -13.81 27.79
C THR A 20 -20.45 -13.43 26.72
N HIS A 21 -20.01 -13.16 25.50
CA HIS A 21 -20.81 -12.71 24.36
C HIS A 21 -20.55 -13.61 23.13
N PRO A 22 -21.09 -14.84 23.11
CA PRO A 22 -20.87 -15.76 22.01
C PRO A 22 -21.47 -15.23 20.70
N ASN A 23 -20.68 -15.29 19.64
CA ASN A 23 -21.07 -14.85 18.30
C ASN A 23 -20.49 -15.80 17.22
N PRO A 24 -20.91 -15.68 15.94
CA PRO A 24 -20.45 -16.59 14.88
C PRO A 24 -18.93 -16.67 14.69
N PHE A 25 -18.15 -15.64 15.02
CA PHE A 25 -16.68 -15.69 14.93
C PHE A 25 -16.05 -16.58 15.98
N CYS A 26 -16.70 -16.80 17.12
CA CYS A 26 -16.15 -17.58 18.22
C CYS A 26 -15.84 -19.03 17.83
N ALA A 27 -16.59 -19.60 16.89
CA ALA A 27 -16.33 -20.93 16.33
C ALA A 27 -15.04 -21.00 15.48
N TYR A 28 -14.51 -19.86 15.05
CA TYR A 28 -13.38 -19.75 14.12
C TYR A 28 -12.19 -18.96 14.68
N LYS A 29 -12.23 -18.55 15.96
CA LYS A 29 -11.24 -17.65 16.58
C LYS A 29 -9.78 -18.14 16.54
N ASP A 30 -9.58 -19.46 16.42
CA ASP A 30 -8.26 -20.10 16.35
C ASP A 30 -7.85 -20.47 14.91
N ASN A 31 -8.75 -20.28 13.94
CA ASN A 31 -8.55 -20.56 12.52
C ASN A 31 -8.81 -19.31 11.67
N LEU A 32 -8.39 -18.15 12.17
CA LEU A 32 -8.50 -16.87 11.47
C LEU A 32 -7.46 -16.80 10.33
N PRO A 33 -7.82 -16.26 9.14
CA PRO A 33 -6.87 -16.07 8.06
C PRO A 33 -5.79 -15.06 8.44
N GLU A 34 -4.56 -15.32 7.98
CA GLU A 34 -3.39 -14.48 8.24
C GLU A 34 -3.47 -13.16 7.47
N HIS A 35 -4.02 -13.18 6.25
CA HIS A 35 -4.04 -12.02 5.37
C HIS A 35 -5.45 -11.46 5.15
N THR A 36 -5.53 -10.14 4.99
CA THR A 36 -6.79 -9.41 4.74
C THR A 36 -7.49 -9.89 3.46
N TRP A 37 -6.75 -10.20 2.40
CA TRP A 37 -7.34 -10.70 1.15
C TRP A 37 -7.95 -12.10 1.31
N ASP A 38 -7.36 -12.97 2.13
CA ASP A 38 -7.91 -14.31 2.40
C ASP A 38 -9.21 -14.23 3.19
N PHE A 39 -9.32 -13.23 4.07
CA PHE A 39 -10.57 -12.95 4.77
C PHE A 39 -11.70 -12.60 3.81
N VAL A 40 -11.41 -11.79 2.78
CA VAL A 40 -12.42 -11.18 1.91
C VAL A 40 -12.75 -12.03 0.68
N TRP A 41 -11.74 -12.62 0.06
CA TRP A 41 -11.85 -13.21 -1.28
C TRP A 41 -11.86 -14.73 -1.30
N ASN A 42 -11.66 -15.40 -0.16
CA ASN A 42 -11.82 -16.84 -0.09
C ASN A 42 -13.30 -17.20 -0.19
N SER A 43 -13.66 -17.92 -1.26
CA SER A 43 -15.03 -18.33 -1.60
C SER A 43 -15.69 -19.22 -0.54
N HIS A 44 -14.91 -19.86 0.33
CA HIS A 44 -15.38 -20.64 1.48
C HIS A 44 -14.76 -20.17 2.81
N GLY A 45 -14.36 -18.89 2.81
CA GLY A 45 -13.67 -18.24 3.92
C GLY A 45 -14.59 -17.86 5.08
N ILE A 46 -14.00 -17.20 6.07
CA ILE A 46 -14.73 -16.74 7.26
C ILE A 46 -15.85 -15.77 6.90
N LEU A 47 -15.65 -14.90 5.90
CA LEU A 47 -16.67 -13.95 5.48
C LEU A 47 -18.02 -14.63 5.17
N GLU A 48 -18.01 -15.72 4.38
CA GLU A 48 -19.23 -16.48 4.07
C GLU A 48 -19.82 -17.09 5.35
N LYS A 49 -18.98 -17.70 6.18
CA LYS A 49 -19.36 -18.38 7.44
C LYS A 49 -19.93 -17.45 8.51
N THR A 50 -19.66 -16.15 8.43
CA THR A 50 -20.14 -15.13 9.39
C THR A 50 -21.19 -14.19 8.79
N GLY A 51 -21.91 -14.63 7.76
CA GLY A 51 -23.08 -13.92 7.21
C GLY A 51 -22.88 -13.30 5.82
N GLY A 52 -21.70 -13.46 5.22
CA GLY A 52 -21.37 -12.97 3.88
C GLY A 52 -21.44 -11.45 3.74
N TRP A 53 -21.52 -10.97 2.50
CA TRP A 53 -21.56 -9.54 2.18
C TRP A 53 -22.81 -8.81 2.67
N HIS A 54 -23.93 -9.53 2.84
CA HIS A 54 -25.23 -8.90 3.09
C HIS A 54 -25.68 -8.98 4.56
N HIS A 55 -25.26 -9.98 5.33
CA HIS A 55 -25.77 -10.21 6.69
C HIS A 55 -24.71 -10.04 7.79
N SER A 56 -23.50 -9.56 7.47
CA SER A 56 -22.41 -9.40 8.42
C SER A 56 -22.30 -8.01 9.06
N LYS A 57 -22.95 -6.99 8.50
CA LYS A 57 -22.73 -5.57 8.87
C LYS A 57 -22.93 -5.29 10.35
N GLU A 58 -24.03 -5.78 10.92
CA GLU A 58 -24.38 -5.51 12.32
C GLU A 58 -23.36 -6.12 13.29
N LEU A 59 -23.06 -7.42 13.10
CA LEU A 59 -22.03 -8.12 13.86
C LEU A 59 -20.66 -7.45 13.73
N TYR A 60 -20.26 -7.07 12.52
CA TYR A 60 -18.95 -6.46 12.27
C TYR A 60 -18.86 -5.09 12.94
N ASN A 61 -19.93 -4.29 12.89
CA ASN A 61 -19.97 -3.01 13.57
C ASN A 61 -19.82 -3.17 15.08
N GLN A 62 -20.53 -4.13 15.69
CA GLN A 62 -20.43 -4.40 17.13
C GLN A 62 -18.99 -4.72 17.54
N ILE A 63 -18.32 -5.60 16.79
CA ILE A 63 -16.91 -5.96 17.04
C ILE A 63 -16.00 -4.75 16.83
N ILE A 64 -16.15 -4.03 15.71
CA ILE A 64 -15.34 -2.84 15.40
C ILE A 64 -15.46 -1.82 16.54
N TRP A 65 -16.68 -1.47 16.95
CA TRP A 65 -16.92 -0.54 18.05
C TRP A 65 -16.36 -1.04 19.38
N GLY A 66 -16.47 -2.34 19.66
CA GLY A 66 -15.84 -2.97 20.83
C GLY A 66 -14.33 -2.77 20.85
N THR A 67 -13.65 -2.98 19.71
CA THR A 67 -12.20 -2.75 19.60
C THR A 67 -11.81 -1.26 19.64
N LEU A 68 -12.73 -0.33 19.38
CA LEU A 68 -12.46 1.10 19.40
C LEU A 68 -12.85 1.77 20.73
N SER A 69 -13.50 1.04 21.62
CA SER A 69 -14.02 1.60 22.88
C SER A 69 -13.15 1.29 24.10
N GLN A 70 -12.30 0.26 24.04
CA GLN A 70 -11.44 -0.12 25.17
C GLN A 70 -9.98 0.32 24.97
N PRO A 71 -9.31 0.91 25.98
CA PRO A 71 -7.93 1.39 25.86
C PRO A 71 -6.93 0.32 25.40
N LYS A 72 -7.11 -0.93 25.83
CA LYS A 72 -6.27 -2.08 25.44
C LYS A 72 -6.22 -2.25 23.92
N TYR A 73 -7.38 -2.27 23.27
CA TYR A 73 -7.47 -2.48 21.82
C TYR A 73 -7.07 -1.23 21.02
N ILE A 74 -7.34 -0.02 21.54
CA ILE A 74 -6.87 1.23 20.93
C ILE A 74 -5.34 1.25 20.86
N ALA A 75 -4.65 0.81 21.92
CA ALA A 75 -3.20 0.70 21.90
C ALA A 75 -2.70 -0.28 20.82
N GLN A 76 -3.39 -1.42 20.65
CA GLN A 76 -3.09 -2.38 19.58
C GLN A 76 -3.33 -1.79 18.18
N HIS A 77 -4.39 -1.01 17.98
CA HIS A 77 -4.65 -0.29 16.74
C HIS A 77 -3.52 0.67 16.40
N ILE A 78 -3.05 1.45 17.37
CA ILE A 78 -1.93 2.39 17.18
C ILE A 78 -0.65 1.63 16.82
N GLN A 79 -0.33 0.56 17.55
CA GLN A 79 0.86 -0.25 17.28
C GLN A 79 0.80 -0.87 15.87
N ALA A 80 -0.34 -1.45 15.50
CA ALA A 80 -0.54 -2.03 14.18
C ALA A 80 -0.43 -0.99 13.07
N ALA A 81 -1.02 0.20 13.26
CA ALA A 81 -0.93 1.31 12.31
C ALA A 81 0.52 1.77 12.10
N ILE A 82 1.31 1.94 13.17
CA ILE A 82 2.71 2.33 13.09
C ILE A 82 3.52 1.27 12.35
N SER A 83 3.37 -0.01 12.73
CA SER A 83 4.10 -1.13 12.12
C SER A 83 3.78 -1.27 10.63
N ALA A 84 2.49 -1.26 10.28
CA ALA A 84 2.04 -1.38 8.89
C ALA A 84 2.46 -0.17 8.05
N THR A 85 2.44 1.05 8.61
CA THR A 85 2.93 2.25 7.92
C THR A 85 4.42 2.17 7.64
N ALA A 86 5.22 1.75 8.62
CA ALA A 86 6.66 1.59 8.45
C ALA A 86 7.01 0.59 7.34
N GLN A 87 6.27 -0.52 7.26
CA GLN A 87 6.39 -1.47 6.15
C GLN A 87 5.96 -0.85 4.82
N GLN A 88 4.81 -0.16 4.78
CA GLN A 88 4.25 0.38 3.55
C GLN A 88 5.11 1.51 2.93
N VAL A 89 5.80 2.31 3.75
CA VAL A 89 6.66 3.40 3.27
C VAL A 89 7.81 2.89 2.39
N ILE A 90 8.38 1.72 2.71
CA ILE A 90 9.50 1.15 1.95
C ILE A 90 9.06 0.26 0.79
N LEU A 91 7.78 -0.10 0.72
CA LEU A 91 7.22 -0.92 -0.35
C LEU A 91 6.85 -0.05 -1.55
N THR A 92 7.86 0.26 -2.37
CA THR A 92 7.77 1.15 -3.54
C THR A 92 7.90 0.41 -4.87
N HIS A 93 7.99 -0.92 -4.82
CA HIS A 93 8.26 -1.77 -5.97
C HIS A 93 7.08 -1.85 -6.95
N GLY A 94 7.39 -1.76 -8.24
CA GLY A 94 6.48 -2.09 -9.32
C GLY A 94 6.38 -3.60 -9.55
N GLY A 95 5.33 -4.03 -10.23
CA GLY A 95 5.12 -5.45 -10.59
C GLY A 95 4.23 -6.23 -9.62
N ASP A 96 3.94 -5.69 -8.45
CA ASP A 96 3.03 -6.31 -7.48
C ASP A 96 1.61 -6.43 -8.06
N GLY A 97 1.12 -7.67 -8.18
CA GLY A 97 -0.14 -8.04 -8.84
C GLY A 97 -0.07 -8.19 -10.36
N LEU A 98 1.10 -8.03 -11.00
CA LEU A 98 1.30 -8.24 -12.44
C LEU A 98 1.76 -9.67 -12.75
N THR A 99 1.15 -10.65 -12.10
CA THR A 99 1.39 -12.08 -12.37
C THR A 99 0.64 -12.50 -13.64
N PRO A 100 1.03 -13.63 -14.26
CA PRO A 100 0.22 -14.24 -15.30
C PRO A 100 -1.22 -14.44 -14.84
N LEU A 101 -2.16 -14.07 -15.69
CA LEU A 101 -3.57 -14.34 -15.51
C LEU A 101 -3.79 -15.86 -15.54
N ASP A 102 -4.42 -16.38 -14.50
CA ASP A 102 -4.90 -17.75 -14.48
C ASP A 102 -5.98 -17.93 -15.55
N THR A 103 -5.69 -18.77 -16.55
CA THR A 103 -6.60 -19.04 -17.67
C THR A 103 -7.88 -19.77 -17.26
N SER A 104 -7.90 -20.37 -16.07
CA SER A 104 -9.07 -21.02 -15.50
C SER A 104 -9.96 -20.08 -14.69
N ALA A 105 -9.44 -18.92 -14.27
CA ALA A 105 -10.19 -17.96 -13.48
C ALA A 105 -11.29 -17.26 -14.29
N THR A 106 -12.34 -16.80 -13.59
CA THR A 106 -13.51 -16.15 -14.20
C THR A 106 -13.12 -15.03 -15.17
N LEU A 107 -12.17 -14.17 -14.80
CA LEU A 107 -11.74 -13.07 -15.66
C LEU A 107 -11.18 -13.54 -17.01
N ALA A 108 -10.41 -14.63 -17.05
CA ALA A 108 -9.88 -15.17 -18.29
C ALA A 108 -10.97 -15.78 -19.17
N GLN A 109 -11.96 -16.41 -18.55
CA GLN A 109 -13.11 -16.99 -19.25
C GLN A 109 -13.97 -15.90 -19.89
N GLU A 110 -14.28 -14.83 -19.15
CA GLU A 110 -15.03 -13.68 -19.64
C GLU A 110 -14.29 -12.96 -20.77
N LEU A 111 -12.97 -12.75 -20.61
CA LEU A 111 -12.15 -12.13 -21.64
C LEU A 111 -12.14 -12.98 -22.93
N LYS A 112 -12.02 -14.31 -22.80
CA LYS A 112 -12.06 -15.23 -23.93
C LYS A 112 -13.43 -15.24 -24.64
N LEU A 113 -14.51 -15.12 -23.88
CA LEU A 113 -15.88 -15.14 -24.40
C LEU A 113 -16.20 -13.86 -25.16
N HIS A 114 -15.84 -12.70 -24.62
CA HIS A 114 -16.23 -11.40 -25.15
C HIS A 114 -15.18 -10.73 -26.05
N TYR A 115 -13.91 -11.10 -25.93
CA TYR A 115 -12.77 -10.50 -26.64
C TYR A 115 -11.78 -11.58 -27.12
N PRO A 116 -12.21 -12.50 -28.00
CA PRO A 116 -11.46 -13.71 -28.30
C PRO A 116 -10.13 -13.46 -29.03
N ASP A 117 -10.03 -12.41 -29.84
CA ASP A 117 -8.81 -12.10 -30.59
C ASP A 117 -7.80 -11.36 -29.71
N GLU A 118 -8.26 -10.44 -28.85
CA GLU A 118 -7.46 -9.80 -27.81
C GLU A 118 -6.96 -10.83 -26.80
N TYR A 119 -7.80 -11.80 -26.41
CA TYR A 119 -7.42 -12.89 -25.52
C TYR A 119 -6.28 -13.72 -26.12
N LYS A 120 -6.36 -14.09 -27.41
CA LYS A 120 -5.29 -14.82 -28.09
C LYS A 120 -3.99 -14.01 -28.11
N GLY A 121 -4.05 -12.73 -28.47
CA GLY A 121 -2.88 -11.85 -28.46
C GLY A 121 -2.28 -11.72 -27.05
N PHE A 122 -3.12 -11.49 -26.06
CA PHE A 122 -2.71 -11.40 -24.66
C PHE A 122 -2.01 -12.68 -24.17
N ILE A 123 -2.58 -13.86 -24.42
CA ILE A 123 -1.98 -15.13 -23.99
C ILE A 123 -0.69 -15.45 -24.76
N ASN A 124 -0.67 -15.21 -26.07
CA ASN A 124 0.42 -15.67 -26.92
C ASN A 124 1.54 -14.66 -27.10
N GLU A 125 1.33 -13.37 -26.84
CA GLU A 125 2.31 -12.31 -27.15
C GLU A 125 2.70 -11.46 -25.95
N SER A 126 1.84 -11.33 -24.93
CA SER A 126 2.13 -10.51 -23.76
C SER A 126 3.34 -11.02 -22.98
N LYS A 127 4.34 -10.16 -22.83
CA LYS A 127 5.51 -10.43 -21.97
C LYS A 127 5.12 -10.59 -20.50
N GLN A 128 4.11 -9.84 -20.04
CA GLN A 128 3.60 -9.98 -18.67
C GLN A 128 2.99 -11.36 -18.45
N GLN A 129 2.16 -11.83 -19.39
CA GLN A 129 1.52 -13.14 -19.29
C GLN A 129 2.51 -14.30 -19.33
N LYS A 130 3.64 -14.11 -20.02
CA LYS A 130 4.73 -15.09 -20.09
C LYS A 130 5.75 -14.97 -18.95
N SER A 131 5.52 -14.10 -17.96
CA SER A 131 6.48 -13.80 -16.89
C SER A 131 7.86 -13.39 -17.40
N GLN A 132 7.92 -12.68 -18.52
CA GLN A 132 9.17 -12.28 -19.18
C GLN A 132 9.64 -10.87 -18.76
N ILE A 133 8.90 -10.19 -17.88
CA ILE A 133 9.27 -8.88 -17.36
C ILE A 133 10.04 -9.09 -16.05
N ASP A 134 11.32 -8.73 -16.03
CA ASP A 134 12.16 -8.80 -14.84
C ASP A 134 11.94 -7.58 -13.94
N PHE A 135 10.86 -7.61 -13.15
CA PHE A 135 10.57 -6.54 -12.19
C PHE A 135 11.67 -6.40 -11.12
N THR A 136 12.40 -7.46 -10.77
CA THR A 136 13.48 -7.39 -9.79
C THR A 136 14.62 -6.50 -10.27
N PHE A 137 15.02 -6.66 -11.54
CA PHE A 137 16.04 -5.80 -12.15
C PHE A 137 15.60 -4.33 -12.22
N TYR A 138 14.39 -4.06 -12.72
CA TYR A 138 13.89 -2.69 -12.84
C TYR A 138 13.70 -2.01 -11.47
N ASN A 139 13.14 -2.71 -10.49
CA ASN A 139 12.98 -2.18 -9.13
C ASN A 139 14.34 -1.87 -8.50
N ARG A 140 15.36 -2.72 -8.70
CA ARG A 140 16.71 -2.44 -8.20
C ARG A 140 17.31 -1.18 -8.79
N ILE A 141 17.19 -0.96 -10.10
CA ILE A 141 17.65 0.28 -10.74
C ILE A 141 16.89 1.48 -10.16
N TYR A 142 15.57 1.35 -10.05
CA TYR A 142 14.71 2.39 -9.53
C TYR A 142 15.09 2.78 -8.10
N ASP A 143 15.22 1.81 -7.20
CA ASP A 143 15.60 2.02 -5.79
C ASP A 143 16.92 2.77 -5.67
N TRP A 144 17.96 2.33 -6.39
CA TRP A 144 19.26 3.00 -6.37
C TRP A 144 19.18 4.43 -6.93
N SER A 145 18.45 4.62 -8.03
CA SER A 145 18.26 5.95 -8.61
C SER A 145 17.53 6.90 -7.66
N ALA A 146 16.50 6.41 -6.98
CA ALA A 146 15.72 7.17 -6.03
C ALA A 146 16.56 7.56 -4.81
N ILE A 147 17.33 6.61 -4.25
CA ILE A 147 18.26 6.87 -3.14
C ILE A 147 19.26 7.97 -3.52
N VAL A 148 19.92 7.85 -4.67
CA VAL A 148 20.91 8.84 -5.13
C VAL A 148 20.28 10.22 -5.31
N LEU A 149 19.11 10.31 -5.95
CA LEU A 149 18.42 11.58 -6.17
C LEU A 149 17.98 12.22 -4.85
N ILE A 150 17.34 11.47 -3.97
CA ILE A 150 16.83 11.97 -2.68
C ILE A 150 18.00 12.45 -1.80
N LEU A 151 19.07 11.67 -1.68
CA LEU A 151 20.26 12.08 -0.92
C LEU A 151 20.93 13.31 -1.56
N GLY A 152 21.03 13.36 -2.88
CA GLY A 152 21.56 14.51 -3.60
C GLY A 152 20.76 15.79 -3.31
N ALA A 153 19.43 15.73 -3.36
CA ALA A 153 18.57 16.86 -3.04
C ALA A 153 18.72 17.31 -1.58
N VAL A 154 18.78 16.39 -0.62
CA VAL A 154 19.03 16.71 0.80
C VAL A 154 20.37 17.42 0.97
N ILE A 155 21.44 16.94 0.31
CA ILE A 155 22.76 17.57 0.36
C ILE A 155 22.72 18.97 -0.28
N CYS A 156 22.07 19.14 -1.43
CA CYS A 156 21.91 20.43 -2.10
C CYS A 156 21.17 21.45 -1.22
N LEU A 157 20.04 21.05 -0.61
CA LEU A 157 19.24 21.89 0.30
C LEU A 157 20.02 22.23 1.58
N TYR A 158 20.81 21.31 2.11
CA TYR A 158 21.64 21.56 3.27
C TYR A 158 22.76 22.57 2.96
N ARG A 159 23.39 22.49 1.78
CA ARG A 159 24.49 23.37 1.36
C ARG A 159 24.03 24.76 0.94
N ARG A 160 22.87 24.86 0.28
CA ARG A 160 22.24 26.13 -0.13
C ARG A 160 20.75 26.08 0.21
N PRO A 161 20.38 26.45 1.45
CA PRO A 161 18.99 26.41 1.88
C PRO A 161 18.12 27.30 1.00
N ASN A 162 17.11 26.69 0.38
CA ASN A 162 16.05 27.39 -0.30
C ASN A 162 14.72 27.02 0.37
N PRO A 163 14.06 27.97 1.07
CA PRO A 163 12.88 27.65 1.86
C PRO A 163 11.72 27.12 1.01
N LEU A 164 11.60 27.59 -0.25
CA LEU A 164 10.55 27.12 -1.16
C LEU A 164 10.76 25.65 -1.51
N PHE A 165 11.98 25.27 -1.95
CA PHE A 165 12.27 23.88 -2.31
C PHE A 165 12.27 22.94 -1.10
N ALA A 166 12.78 23.39 0.05
CA ALA A 166 12.71 22.61 1.28
C ALA A 166 11.24 22.36 1.70
N THR A 167 10.37 23.37 1.55
CA THR A 167 8.93 23.23 1.84
C THR A 167 8.27 22.23 0.89
N PHE A 168 8.49 22.35 -0.43
CA PHE A 168 7.94 21.39 -1.40
C PHE A 168 8.45 19.97 -1.16
N PHE A 169 9.74 19.82 -0.85
CA PHE A 169 10.33 18.51 -0.54
C PHE A 169 9.69 17.90 0.71
N GLY A 170 9.54 18.70 1.78
CA GLY A 170 8.89 18.27 3.02
C GLY A 170 7.41 17.90 2.82
N ILE A 171 6.66 18.70 2.07
CA ILE A 171 5.24 18.41 1.75
C ILE A 171 5.14 17.13 0.93
N THR A 172 6.02 16.92 -0.04
CA THR A 172 6.03 15.71 -0.87
C THR A 172 6.35 14.46 -0.04
N ALA A 173 7.35 14.54 0.84
CA ALA A 173 7.68 13.44 1.75
C ALA A 173 6.51 13.15 2.72
N LEU A 174 5.87 14.19 3.26
CA LEU A 174 4.69 14.04 4.11
C LEU A 174 3.51 13.41 3.34
N PHE A 175 3.28 13.82 2.10
CA PHE A 175 2.24 13.25 1.25
C PHE A 175 2.45 11.74 1.05
N ILE A 176 3.67 11.31 0.72
CA ILE A 176 4.01 9.88 0.59
C ILE A 176 3.79 9.14 1.91
N LEU A 177 4.18 9.73 3.04
CA LEU A 177 3.95 9.14 4.36
C LEU A 177 2.45 9.00 4.68
N CYS A 178 1.64 10.02 4.38
CA CYS A 178 0.19 9.98 4.56
C CYS A 178 -0.48 8.95 3.64
N ASN A 179 -0.01 8.80 2.41
CA ASN A 179 -0.47 7.75 1.50
C ASN A 179 -0.14 6.36 2.05
N ALA A 180 1.09 6.15 2.50
CA ALA A 180 1.52 4.89 3.11
C ALA A 180 0.69 4.57 4.39
N PHE A 181 0.44 5.56 5.24
CA PHE A 181 -0.41 5.40 6.43
C PHE A 181 -1.84 5.00 6.05
N SER A 182 -2.46 5.72 5.12
CA SER A 182 -3.86 5.49 4.73
C SER A 182 -4.03 4.11 4.09
N THR A 183 -3.12 3.74 3.18
CA THR A 183 -3.17 2.44 2.50
C THR A 183 -2.87 1.29 3.46
N ALA A 184 -1.88 1.44 4.34
CA ALA A 184 -1.55 0.45 5.36
C ALA A 184 -2.69 0.21 6.37
N CYS A 185 -3.38 1.27 6.80
CA CYS A 185 -4.41 1.18 7.84
C CYS A 185 -5.75 0.67 7.32
N PHE A 186 -6.14 1.04 6.10
CA PHE A 186 -7.50 0.79 5.60
C PHE A 186 -7.58 -0.23 4.47
N ALA A 187 -6.47 -0.52 3.79
CA ALA A 187 -6.41 -1.47 2.69
C ALA A 187 -5.50 -2.66 3.05
N ASN A 188 -4.47 -2.90 2.25
CA ASN A 188 -3.49 -3.97 2.43
C ASN A 188 -2.09 -3.38 2.44
N VAL A 189 -1.12 -4.08 3.02
CA VAL A 189 0.29 -3.71 2.90
C VAL A 189 0.86 -4.29 1.61
N LEU A 190 0.89 -3.49 0.55
CA LEU A 190 1.22 -3.92 -0.82
C LEU A 190 2.08 -2.88 -1.54
N ALA A 191 3.09 -3.33 -2.28
CA ALA A 191 4.04 -2.43 -2.94
C ALA A 191 3.39 -1.54 -3.98
N ARG A 192 2.40 -2.06 -4.72
CA ARG A 192 1.68 -1.30 -5.75
C ARG A 192 0.95 -0.06 -5.23
N LEU A 193 0.68 0.04 -3.93
CA LEU A 193 -0.09 1.15 -3.36
C LEU A 193 0.77 2.39 -3.15
N ASN A 194 1.98 2.23 -2.62
CA ASN A 194 2.89 3.35 -2.42
C ASN A 194 3.74 3.65 -3.67
N ALA A 195 3.98 2.66 -4.53
CA ALA A 195 4.67 2.83 -5.81
C ALA A 195 4.00 3.86 -6.74
N ARG A 196 2.68 4.05 -6.64
CA ARG A 196 1.90 5.00 -7.46
C ARG A 196 2.28 6.47 -7.24
N ASP A 197 2.74 6.78 -6.03
CA ASP A 197 2.98 8.16 -5.60
C ASP A 197 4.46 8.42 -5.30
N PHE A 198 5.22 7.37 -4.97
CA PHE A 198 6.61 7.50 -4.53
C PHE A 198 7.51 8.19 -5.55
N TRP A 199 7.26 8.03 -6.86
CA TRP A 199 8.06 8.62 -7.95
C TRP A 199 8.08 10.16 -7.97
N ILE A 200 7.13 10.82 -7.32
CA ILE A 200 7.07 12.28 -7.22
C ILE A 200 8.30 12.82 -6.48
N LEU A 201 8.75 12.10 -5.44
CA LEU A 201 9.90 12.52 -4.62
C LEU A 201 11.25 12.50 -5.37
N PRO A 202 11.66 11.41 -6.05
CA PRO A 202 12.88 11.43 -6.86
C PRO A 202 12.78 12.41 -8.05
N MET A 203 11.60 12.60 -8.65
CA MET A 203 11.42 13.62 -9.69
C MET A 203 11.66 15.04 -9.15
N LEU A 204 11.06 15.40 -8.01
CA LEU A 204 11.29 16.68 -7.36
C LEU A 204 12.77 16.85 -6.96
N SER A 205 13.38 15.78 -6.46
CA SER A 205 14.79 15.75 -6.07
C SER A 205 15.71 16.07 -7.24
N MET A 206 15.42 15.53 -8.43
CA MET A 206 16.13 15.86 -9.65
C MET A 206 16.02 17.36 -9.98
N GLY A 207 14.83 17.96 -9.87
CA GLY A 207 14.63 19.39 -10.09
C GLY A 207 15.44 20.28 -9.14
N ILE A 208 15.51 19.90 -7.86
CA ILE A 208 16.32 20.59 -6.84
C ILE A 208 17.81 20.52 -7.19
N ILE A 209 18.30 19.36 -7.61
CA ILE A 209 19.70 19.18 -8.03
C ILE A 209 20.02 20.04 -9.24
N VAL A 210 19.16 20.05 -10.26
CA VAL A 210 19.35 20.88 -11.46
C VAL A 210 19.42 22.36 -11.09
N GLN A 211 18.49 22.85 -10.27
CA GLN A 211 18.48 24.23 -9.84
C GLN A 211 19.69 24.63 -8.99
N TYR A 212 20.26 23.68 -8.24
CA TYR A 212 21.47 23.91 -7.45
C TYR A 212 22.70 24.20 -8.35
N PHE A 213 22.84 23.45 -9.45
CA PHE A 213 23.95 23.59 -10.40
C PHE A 213 23.74 24.68 -11.45
N TYR A 214 22.49 24.94 -11.83
CA TYR A 214 22.09 25.93 -12.83
C TYR A 214 21.13 26.97 -12.24
N PRO A 215 21.57 27.79 -11.27
CA PRO A 215 20.72 28.85 -10.74
C PRO A 215 20.42 29.87 -11.85
N ASN A 216 19.15 30.28 -11.98
CA ASN A 216 18.76 31.33 -12.92
C ASN A 216 19.62 32.60 -12.70
N THR A 217 20.40 32.96 -13.71
CA THR A 217 21.30 34.12 -13.75
C THR A 217 20.59 35.46 -13.61
N SER A 218 19.27 35.51 -13.80
CA SER A 218 18.46 36.74 -13.74
C SER A 218 18.38 37.38 -12.35
N LYS A 219 18.80 36.71 -11.28
CA LYS A 219 18.84 37.28 -9.91
C LYS A 219 20.18 37.90 -9.52
N GLN A 220 21.26 37.63 -10.26
CA GLN A 220 22.59 38.16 -9.92
C GLN A 220 22.77 39.63 -10.34
N GLU A 221 22.07 40.10 -11.38
CA GLU A 221 22.19 41.50 -11.84
C GLU A 221 21.50 42.50 -10.89
N SER A 222 20.43 42.09 -10.18
CA SER A 222 19.69 42.96 -9.26
C SER A 222 20.33 43.16 -7.89
N GLU A 223 21.32 42.35 -7.51
CA GLU A 223 22.06 42.50 -6.26
C GLU A 223 23.43 43.20 -6.46
N SER A 224 23.77 43.54 -7.71
CA SER A 224 25.00 44.26 -8.10
C SER A 224 24.80 45.73 -8.50
N GLN A 225 23.57 46.26 -8.34
CA GLN A 225 23.22 47.68 -8.53
C GLN A 225 22.71 48.26 -7.21
#